data_AF-A0A924RVB3-F1
#
_entry.id   AF-A0A924RVB3-F1
#
_cell.length_a   1.000
_cell.length_b   1.000
_cell.length_c   1.000
_cell.angle_alpha   90.00
_cell.angle_beta   90.00
_cell.angle_gamma   90.00
#
_symmetry.space_group_name_H-M   'P 1'
#
loop_
_entity.id
_entity.type
_entity.pdbx_description
1 polymer ?
#
loop_
_entity_poly.entity_id
_entity_poly.type
_entity_poly.pdbx_seq_one_letter_code
_entity_poly.pdbx_strand_id
1 'polypeptide(L)'
;PVACTRIKKGRGVCGASWANATTLIVPDVEKFPGHIACSSASKSEIVLPILFNGAVIGVLDVDSEHFNYFDTTDQQYLEKVITLLRF
;
A
#
# COMPACT_ATOMS: atom_id res chain seq x y z
N PRO A 1 2.66 0.67 17.30
CA PRO A 1 3.82 1.56 17.04
C PRO A 1 3.48 2.51 15.89
N VAL A 2 4.09 3.71 15.83
CA VAL A 2 3.90 4.60 14.68
C VAL A 2 4.66 4.01 13.50
N ALA A 3 3.99 3.88 12.35
CA ALA A 3 4.59 3.40 11.12
C ALA A 3 5.66 4.37 10.59
N CYS A 4 6.42 3.97 9.56
CA CYS A 4 7.39 4.87 8.92
C CYS A 4 6.73 6.18 8.47
N THR A 5 7.25 7.32 8.94
CA THR A 5 6.65 8.65 8.65
C THR A 5 7.17 9.31 7.38
N ARG A 6 8.27 8.80 6.80
CA ARG A 6 8.87 9.30 5.55
C ARG A 6 9.34 8.14 4.69
N ILE A 7 8.79 8.03 3.49
CA ILE A 7 9.09 6.97 2.52
C ILE A 7 9.50 7.61 1.19
N LYS A 8 10.62 7.19 0.61
CA LYS A 8 11.04 7.65 -0.72
C LYS A 8 10.25 6.92 -1.80
N LYS A 9 9.97 7.60 -2.93
CA LYS A 9 9.39 6.95 -4.12
C LYS A 9 10.23 5.73 -4.53
N GLY A 10 9.57 4.61 -4.81
CA GLY A 10 10.19 3.33 -5.16
C GLY A 10 10.77 2.53 -3.98
N ARG A 11 10.57 2.95 -2.73
CA ARG A 11 11.10 2.26 -1.54
C ARG A 11 9.99 1.65 -0.69
N GLY A 12 10.15 0.38 -0.32
CA GLY A 12 9.10 -0.38 0.36
C GLY A 12 7.85 -0.56 -0.50
N VAL A 13 6.82 -1.18 0.06
CA VAL A 13 5.56 -1.47 -0.65
C VAL A 13 4.85 -0.16 -1.02
N CYS A 14 4.66 0.74 -0.06
CA CYS A 14 4.15 2.10 -0.27
C CYS A 14 4.87 2.86 -1.40
N GLY A 15 6.21 2.93 -1.36
CA GLY A 15 6.97 3.63 -2.38
C GLY A 15 6.92 2.94 -3.75
N ALA A 16 6.83 1.61 -3.80
CA ALA A 16 6.69 0.87 -5.04
C ALA A 16 5.32 1.12 -5.70
N SER A 17 4.24 1.12 -4.93
CA SER A 17 2.91 1.51 -5.44
C SER A 17 2.91 2.93 -5.99
N TRP A 18 3.56 3.87 -5.27
CA TRP A 18 3.74 5.23 -5.76
C TRP A 18 4.58 5.31 -7.05
N ALA A 19 5.64 4.49 -7.18
CA ALA A 19 6.49 4.49 -8.36
C ALA A 19 5.77 3.97 -9.61
N ASN A 20 4.98 2.91 -9.44
CA ASN A 20 4.36 2.18 -10.54
C ASN A 20 2.94 2.65 -10.87
N ALA A 21 2.31 3.44 -10.00
CA ALA A 21 0.90 3.81 -10.08
C ALA A 21 -0.02 2.57 -10.16
N THR A 22 0.31 1.53 -9.39
CA THR A 22 -0.43 0.27 -9.33
C THR A 22 -0.76 -0.12 -7.88
N THR A 23 -1.92 -0.74 -7.69
CA THR A 23 -2.25 -1.43 -6.45
C THR A 23 -1.30 -2.62 -6.24
N LEU A 24 -0.83 -2.82 -5.01
CA LEU A 24 0.02 -3.94 -4.63
C LEU A 24 -0.65 -4.72 -3.49
N ILE A 25 -0.84 -6.02 -3.68
CA ILE A 25 -1.24 -6.96 -2.63
C ILE A 25 -0.01 -7.78 -2.26
N VAL A 26 0.43 -7.66 -1.01
CA VAL A 26 1.64 -8.30 -0.51
C VAL A 26 1.26 -9.32 0.57
N PRO A 27 1.29 -10.63 0.25
CA PRO A 27 0.87 -11.67 1.19
C PRO A 27 1.85 -11.90 2.33
N ASP A 28 3.11 -11.49 2.15
CA ASP A 28 4.19 -11.57 3.11
C ASP A 28 5.14 -10.38 2.89
N VAL A 29 5.07 -9.37 3.77
CA VAL A 29 5.86 -8.13 3.64
C VAL A 29 7.36 -8.38 3.76
N GLU A 30 7.78 -9.38 4.55
CA GLU A 30 9.20 -9.71 4.72
C GLU A 30 9.82 -10.26 3.43
N LYS A 31 9.00 -10.85 2.55
CA LYS A 31 9.43 -11.35 1.24
C LYS A 31 9.43 -10.30 0.14
N PHE A 32 8.91 -9.09 0.40
CA PHE A 32 8.84 -8.05 -0.61
C PHE A 32 10.25 -7.47 -0.91
N PRO A 33 10.70 -7.43 -2.17
CA PRO A 33 12.02 -6.89 -2.51
C PRO A 33 12.15 -5.43 -2.10
N GLY A 34 13.19 -5.11 -1.32
CA GLY A 34 13.39 -3.75 -0.81
C GLY A 34 12.40 -3.35 0.28
N HIS A 35 11.82 -4.32 0.99
CA HIS A 35 10.98 -4.13 2.17
C HIS A 35 11.61 -3.17 3.16
N ILE A 36 10.80 -2.22 3.61
CA ILE A 36 11.08 -1.33 4.74
C ILE A 36 9.98 -1.62 5.73
N ALA A 37 10.31 -2.21 6.88
CA ALA A 37 9.33 -2.50 7.90
C ALA A 37 8.72 -1.18 8.40
N CYS A 38 7.49 -0.89 7.99
CA CYS A 38 6.71 0.25 8.46
C CYS A 38 6.25 0.00 9.90
N SER A 39 5.69 -1.17 10.17
CA SER A 39 5.31 -1.65 11.50
C SER A 39 5.89 -3.06 11.72
N SER A 40 6.48 -3.31 12.90
CA SER A 40 7.00 -4.64 13.24
C SER A 40 5.92 -5.70 13.41
N ALA A 41 4.65 -5.31 13.44
CA ALA A 41 3.51 -6.22 13.54
C ALA A 41 2.92 -6.61 12.18
N SER A 42 3.20 -5.85 11.12
CA SER A 42 2.63 -6.10 9.79
C SER A 42 3.25 -7.35 9.16
N LYS A 43 2.39 -8.26 8.67
CA LYS A 43 2.76 -9.50 7.97
C LYS A 43 2.27 -9.50 6.54
N SER A 44 1.12 -8.88 6.25
CA SER A 44 0.65 -8.63 4.89
C SER A 44 0.15 -7.20 4.76
N GLU A 45 0.18 -6.67 3.54
CA GLU A 45 -0.11 -5.26 3.26
C GLU A 45 -0.84 -5.17 1.92
N ILE A 46 -1.82 -4.27 1.82
CA ILE A 46 -2.37 -3.81 0.54
C ILE A 46 -2.16 -2.30 0.42
N VAL A 47 -1.53 -1.87 -0.67
CA VAL A 47 -1.29 -0.46 -0.96
C VAL A 47 -1.93 -0.08 -2.27
N LEU A 48 -2.73 0.98 -2.25
CA LEU A 48 -3.45 1.49 -3.40
C LEU A 48 -2.98 2.92 -3.73
N PRO A 49 -2.60 3.22 -4.97
CA PRO A 49 -2.25 4.58 -5.37
C PRO A 49 -3.51 5.45 -5.50
N ILE A 50 -3.42 6.68 -5.04
CA ILE A 50 -4.45 7.70 -5.24
C ILE A 50 -4.02 8.58 -6.41
N LEU A 51 -4.76 8.54 -7.52
CA LEU A 51 -4.46 9.30 -8.73
C LEU A 51 -5.31 10.57 -8.82
N PHE A 52 -4.66 11.67 -9.17
CA PHE A 52 -5.30 12.93 -9.52
C PHE A 52 -4.57 13.57 -10.69
N ASN A 53 -5.31 13.95 -11.74
CA ASN A 53 -4.75 14.51 -12.98
C ASN A 53 -3.59 13.68 -13.59
N GLY A 54 -3.71 12.36 -13.57
CA GLY A 54 -2.70 11.44 -14.13
C GLY A 54 -1.43 11.29 -13.28
N ALA A 55 -1.38 11.88 -12.08
CA ALA A 55 -0.28 11.75 -11.14
C ALA A 55 -0.73 11.07 -9.84
N VAL A 56 0.15 10.28 -9.24
CA VAL A 56 -0.07 9.74 -7.89
C VAL A 56 0.18 10.84 -6.87
N ILE A 57 -0.86 11.23 -6.12
CA ILE A 57 -0.82 12.28 -5.10
C ILE A 57 -0.74 11.73 -3.67
N GLY A 58 -0.95 10.43 -3.51
CA GLY A 58 -0.88 9.73 -2.24
C GLY A 58 -1.05 8.23 -2.43
N VAL A 59 -1.00 7.49 -1.33
CA VAL A 59 -1.33 6.07 -1.29
C VAL A 59 -2.25 5.81 -0.09
N LEU A 60 -3.18 4.86 -0.24
CA LEU A 60 -3.87 4.22 0.86
C LEU A 60 -3.06 2.98 1.24
N ASP A 61 -2.62 2.92 2.49
CA ASP A 61 -1.81 1.84 3.06
C ASP A 61 -2.64 1.13 4.14
N VAL A 62 -2.75 -0.20 4.02
CA VAL A 62 -3.51 -1.04 4.96
C VAL A 62 -2.69 -2.28 5.30
N ASP A 63 -2.35 -2.41 6.58
CA ASP A 63 -1.58 -3.52 7.15
C ASP A 63 -2.46 -4.59 7.81
N SER A 64 -1.93 -5.80 7.93
CA SER A 64 -2.50 -6.88 8.74
C SER A 64 -1.44 -7.67 9.49
N GLU A 65 -1.76 -8.12 10.71
CA GLU A 65 -0.91 -9.03 11.51
C GLU A 65 -1.00 -10.50 11.05
N HIS A 66 -1.83 -10.77 10.04
CA HIS A 66 -2.01 -12.07 9.40
C HIS A 66 -1.33 -12.10 8.03
N PHE A 67 -0.78 -13.24 7.64
CA PHE A 67 -0.27 -13.45 6.28
C PHE A 67 -1.42 -13.59 5.28
N ASN A 68 -1.19 -13.13 4.04
CA ASN A 68 -2.13 -13.28 2.92
C ASN A 68 -3.57 -12.86 3.29
N TYR A 69 -3.69 -11.75 4.02
CA TYR A 69 -4.97 -11.32 4.56
C TYR A 69 -5.85 -10.63 3.52
N PHE A 70 -5.22 -9.97 2.54
CA PHE A 70 -5.90 -9.21 1.50
C PHE A 70 -5.96 -9.99 0.18
N ASP A 71 -7.05 -9.80 -0.54
CA ASP A 71 -7.25 -10.36 -1.87
C ASP A 71 -7.83 -9.35 -2.88
N THR A 72 -8.24 -9.85 -4.04
CA THR A 72 -8.81 -9.02 -5.11
C THR A 72 -10.15 -8.40 -4.74
N THR A 73 -10.90 -9.01 -3.82
CA THR A 73 -12.14 -8.45 -3.27
C THR A 73 -11.82 -7.18 -2.49
N ASP A 74 -10.83 -7.24 -1.59
CA ASP A 74 -10.38 -6.08 -0.82
C ASP A 74 -9.90 -4.96 -1.74
N GLN A 75 -9.05 -5.29 -2.72
CA GLN A 75 -8.62 -4.34 -3.74
C GLN A 75 -9.82 -3.66 -4.40
N GLN A 76 -10.78 -4.42 -4.92
CA GLN A 76 -11.92 -3.87 -5.64
C GLN A 76 -12.73 -2.88 -4.81
N TYR A 77 -12.96 -3.19 -3.53
CA TYR A 77 -13.78 -2.34 -2.66
C TYR A 77 -13.00 -1.16 -2.07
N LEU A 78 -11.71 -1.34 -1.76
CA LEU A 78 -10.85 -0.23 -1.34
C LEU A 78 -10.62 0.78 -2.47
N GLU A 79 -10.48 0.32 -3.72
CA GLU A 79 -10.43 1.19 -4.90
C GLU A 79 -11.71 2.02 -5.01
N LYS A 80 -12.90 1.42 -4.78
CA LYS A 80 -14.18 2.16 -4.71
C LYS A 80 -14.18 3.19 -3.58
N VAL A 81 -13.64 2.88 -2.40
CA VAL A 81 -13.52 3.85 -1.30
C VAL A 81 -12.66 5.05 -1.72
N ILE A 82 -11.55 4.83 -2.42
CA ILE A 82 -10.68 5.91 -2.91
C ILE A 82 -11.46 6.86 -3.83
N THR A 83 -12.39 6.37 -4.66
CA THR A 83 -13.22 7.22 -5.52
C THR A 83 -14.13 8.19 -4.76
N LEU A 84 -14.37 7.97 -3.47
CA LEU A 84 -15.16 8.87 -2.63
C LEU A 84 -14.35 10.07 -2.14
N LEU A 85 -13.03 9.99 -2.19
CA LEU A 85 -12.13 11.07 -1.80
C LEU A 85 -12.16 12.16 -2.89
N ARG A 86 -12.33 13.41 -2.46
CA ARG A 86 -12.37 14.58 -3.35
C ARG A 86 -11.01 15.28 -3.28
N PHE A 87 -10.34 15.36 -4.42
CA PHE A 87 -9.05 16.01 -4.60
C PHE A 87 -9.13 17.09 -5.66
#